data_AF-A0A9E0SJD4-F1
#
_entry.id   AF-A0A9E0SJD4-F1
#
_cell.length_a   1.000
_cell.length_b   1.000
_cell.length_c   1.000
_cell.angle_alpha   90.00
_cell.angle_beta   90.00
_cell.angle_gamma   90.00
#
_symmetry.space_group_name_H-M   'P 1'
#
loop_
_entity.id
_entity.type
_entity.pdbx_description
1 polymer ?
#
loop_
_entity_poly.entity_id
_entity_poly.type
_entity_poly.pdbx_seq_one_letter_code
_entity_poly.pdbx_strand_id
1 'polypeptide(L)'
;MTDEIPPHFRQFLAFDYGLKRTGVASGNRITHSATPQGTIAAEGDARWAPIAARLKEWQPDALVVGVPRHPDGAEHENTRRALRFARQLRVRSGLPVYEVDERYSTTEALAAGARDADAAAAAIILEQFLRSLA
;
A
#
# COMPACT_ATOMS: atom_id res chain seq x y z
N MET A 1 -2.29 0.47 21.03
CA MET A 1 -1.05 1.26 20.89
C MET A 1 -0.87 1.53 19.41
N THR A 2 -1.40 2.64 18.93
CA THR A 2 -0.96 3.20 17.65
C THR A 2 0.36 3.88 17.97
N ASP A 3 1.47 3.17 17.77
CA ASP A 3 2.79 3.78 17.88
C ASP A 3 2.84 4.96 16.91
N GLU A 4 3.17 6.13 17.44
CA GLU A 4 3.34 7.36 16.68
C GLU A 4 4.42 7.14 15.62
N ILE A 5 4.13 7.48 14.36
CA ILE A 5 5.06 7.26 13.25
C ILE A 5 6.25 8.20 13.42
N PRO A 6 7.49 7.67 13.52
CA PRO A 6 8.65 8.49 13.86
C PRO A 6 8.81 9.69 12.92
N PRO A 7 9.08 10.91 13.43
CA PRO A 7 9.18 12.13 12.62
C PRO A 7 10.32 12.09 11.59
N HIS A 8 11.31 11.22 11.80
CA HIS A 8 12.42 11.03 10.87
C HIS A 8 12.11 10.08 9.70
N PHE A 9 10.97 9.36 9.72
CA PHE A 9 10.54 8.56 8.57
C PHE A 9 10.09 9.50 7.46
N ARG A 10 10.74 9.39 6.29
CA ARG A 10 10.57 10.27 5.15
C ARG A 10 10.10 9.53 3.91
N GLN A 11 10.60 8.32 3.65
CA GLN A 11 10.30 7.56 2.44
C GLN A 11 9.40 6.38 2.76
N PHE A 12 8.35 6.22 1.97
CA PHE A 12 7.34 5.19 2.15
C PHE A 12 7.06 4.47 0.84
N LEU A 13 6.79 3.18 0.94
CA LEU A 13 6.20 2.40 -0.15
C LEU A 13 4.80 1.94 0.25
N ALA A 14 3.83 2.14 -0.63
CA ALA A 14 2.48 1.62 -0.46
C ALA A 14 2.20 0.46 -1.39
N PHE A 15 1.36 -0.46 -0.92
CA PHE A 15 0.86 -1.59 -1.65
C PHE A 15 -0.67 -1.64 -1.59
N ASP A 16 -1.31 -1.60 -2.75
CA ASP A 16 -2.72 -1.96 -2.92
C ASP A 16 -2.78 -3.45 -3.24
N TYR A 17 -3.33 -4.25 -2.33
CA TYR A 17 -3.29 -5.71 -2.45
C TYR A 17 -4.53 -6.27 -3.12
N GLY A 18 -4.36 -6.78 -4.34
CA GLY A 18 -5.26 -7.73 -4.99
C GLY A 18 -4.70 -9.14 -5.06
N LEU A 19 -5.58 -10.13 -5.28
CA LEU A 19 -5.18 -11.54 -5.40
C LEU A 19 -4.16 -11.78 -6.51
N LYS A 20 -4.39 -11.16 -7.68
CA LYS A 20 -3.61 -11.33 -8.91
C LYS A 20 -2.60 -10.23 -9.17
N ARG A 21 -2.86 -9.07 -8.58
CA ARG A 21 -2.23 -7.80 -8.92
C ARG A 21 -1.99 -7.05 -7.62
N THR A 22 -0.83 -6.44 -7.48
CA THR A 22 -0.53 -5.57 -6.34
C THR A 22 0.02 -4.27 -6.86
N GLY A 23 -0.76 -3.21 -6.73
CA GLY A 23 -0.33 -1.86 -7.06
C GLY A 23 0.79 -1.42 -6.13
N VAL A 24 1.75 -0.66 -6.65
CA VAL A 24 2.87 -0.13 -5.85
C VAL A 24 2.95 1.37 -6.06
N ALA A 25 3.21 2.12 -4.99
CA ALA A 25 3.54 3.54 -5.07
C ALA A 25 4.64 3.91 -4.08
N SER A 26 5.43 4.93 -4.42
CA SER A 26 6.43 5.54 -3.55
C SER A 26 5.97 6.94 -3.14
N GLY A 27 6.29 7.36 -1.93
CA GLY A 27 5.86 8.67 -1.45
C GLY A 27 6.77 9.23 -0.37
N ASN A 28 6.68 10.55 -0.19
CA ASN A 28 7.54 11.28 0.72
C ASN A 28 6.74 12.12 1.72
N ARG A 29 7.09 12.03 3.00
CA ARG A 29 6.44 12.77 4.08
C ARG A 29 6.54 14.29 3.93
N ILE A 30 7.64 14.82 3.39
CA ILE A 30 7.83 16.27 3.31
C ILE A 30 6.89 16.89 2.26
N THR A 31 6.69 16.19 1.13
CA THR A 31 5.85 16.69 0.02
C THR A 31 4.39 16.28 0.15
N HIS A 32 4.07 15.32 1.03
CA HIS A 32 2.75 14.68 1.14
C HIS A 32 2.23 14.13 -0.19
N SER A 33 3.14 13.71 -1.08
CA SER A 33 2.81 13.25 -2.43
C SER A 33 3.25 11.81 -2.63
N ALA A 34 2.54 11.08 -3.50
CA ALA A 34 2.91 9.75 -3.93
C ALA A 34 3.00 9.65 -5.46
N THR A 35 3.73 8.65 -5.94
CA THR A 35 3.89 8.37 -7.37
C THR A 35 3.71 6.88 -7.61
N PRO A 36 2.83 6.48 -8.55
CA PRO A 36 2.67 5.09 -8.95
C PRO A 36 3.99 4.50 -9.46
N GLN A 37 4.33 3.29 -9.01
CA GLN A 37 5.52 2.54 -9.42
C GLN A 37 5.21 1.32 -10.29
N GLY A 38 3.96 1.24 -10.76
CA GLY A 38 3.45 0.15 -11.58
C GLY A 38 2.99 -1.05 -10.76
N THR A 39 2.25 -1.94 -11.42
CA THR A 39 1.61 -3.08 -10.77
C THR A 39 2.43 -4.36 -10.87
N ILE A 40 2.55 -5.07 -9.75
CA ILE A 40 3.09 -6.43 -9.70
C ILE A 40 1.97 -7.40 -10.07
N ALA A 41 2.06 -8.02 -11.24
CA ALA A 41 1.14 -9.07 -11.68
C ALA A 41 1.66 -10.46 -11.25
N ALA A 42 1.42 -10.83 -9.99
CA ALA A 42 1.82 -12.12 -9.44
C ALA A 42 0.88 -12.57 -8.31
N GLU A 43 0.63 -13.87 -8.27
CA GLU A 43 -0.22 -14.53 -7.27
C GLU A 43 0.60 -15.26 -6.21
N GLY A 44 0.02 -15.46 -5.02
CA GLY A 44 0.64 -16.24 -3.95
C GLY A 44 2.05 -15.77 -3.59
N ASP A 45 2.99 -16.72 -3.46
CA ASP A 45 4.36 -16.46 -3.05
C ASP A 45 5.26 -15.88 -4.16
N ALA A 46 4.89 -16.02 -5.43
CA ALA A 46 5.67 -15.49 -6.55
C ALA A 46 5.82 -13.96 -6.50
N ARG A 47 4.91 -13.29 -5.79
CA ARG A 47 4.90 -11.83 -5.58
C ARG A 47 6.00 -11.33 -4.64
N TRP A 48 6.58 -12.17 -3.79
CA TRP A 48 7.57 -11.69 -2.82
C TRP A 48 8.89 -11.25 -3.46
N ALA A 49 9.32 -11.93 -4.53
CA ALA A 49 10.53 -11.56 -5.26
C ALA A 49 10.46 -10.12 -5.86
N PRO A 50 9.41 -9.74 -6.61
CA PRO A 50 9.29 -8.38 -7.11
C PRO A 50 9.08 -7.34 -6.00
N ILE A 51 8.35 -7.66 -4.92
CA ILE A 51 8.26 -6.76 -3.75
C ILE A 51 9.65 -6.50 -3.17
N ALA A 52 10.45 -7.54 -2.95
CA ALA A 52 11.81 -7.40 -2.41
C ALA A 52 12.69 -6.54 -3.32
N ALA A 53 12.54 -6.65 -4.65
CA ALA A 53 13.21 -5.78 -5.60
C ALA A 53 12.81 -4.30 -5.42
N ARG A 54 11.51 -4.00 -5.21
CA ARG A 54 11.04 -2.64 -4.92
C ARG A 54 11.58 -2.11 -3.59
N LEU A 55 11.60 -2.94 -2.54
CA LEU A 55 12.16 -2.55 -1.25
C LEU A 55 13.65 -2.19 -1.36
N LYS A 56 14.41 -2.97 -2.14
CA LYS A 56 15.83 -2.70 -2.39
C LYS A 56 16.05 -1.43 -3.22
N GLU A 57 15.19 -1.19 -4.21
CA GLU A 57 15.24 0.00 -5.07
C GLU A 57 14.95 1.29 -4.29
N TRP A 58 13.87 1.30 -3.52
CA TRP A 58 13.35 2.52 -2.89
C TRP A 58 13.84 2.77 -1.46
N GLN A 59 14.31 1.72 -0.77
CA GLN A 59 14.81 1.78 0.62
C GLN A 59 13.88 2.59 1.55
N PRO A 60 12.58 2.22 1.66
CA PRO A 60 11.63 2.97 2.47
C PRO A 60 11.90 2.80 3.96
N ASP A 61 11.55 3.82 4.74
CA ASP A 61 11.58 3.76 6.22
C ASP A 61 10.43 2.90 6.76
N ALA A 62 9.28 2.92 6.06
CA ALA A 62 8.12 2.11 6.40
C ALA A 62 7.24 1.83 5.19
N LEU A 63 6.35 0.86 5.36
CA LEU A 63 5.43 0.40 4.33
C LEU A 63 3.99 0.74 4.71
N VAL A 64 3.16 0.93 3.69
CA VAL A 64 1.73 1.18 3.82
C VAL A 64 0.99 0.11 3.05
N VAL A 65 -0.07 -0.45 3.63
CA VAL A 65 -0.95 -1.41 2.98
C VAL A 65 -2.36 -0.91 3.12
N GLY A 66 -3.05 -0.74 2.01
CA GLY A 66 -4.47 -0.46 2.09
C GLY A 66 -5.26 -1.72 2.41
N VAL A 67 -6.31 -1.54 3.21
CA VAL A 67 -7.16 -2.61 3.73
C VAL A 67 -8.61 -2.23 3.49
N PRO A 68 -9.33 -2.96 2.63
CA PRO A 68 -10.76 -2.70 2.41
C PRO A 68 -11.51 -2.84 3.73
N ARG A 69 -12.33 -1.85 4.09
CA ARG A 69 -13.31 -1.98 5.18
C ARG A 69 -14.65 -1.53 4.69
N HIS A 70 -15.65 -2.35 4.99
CA HIS A 70 -16.98 -2.11 4.50
C HIS A 70 -18.02 -2.76 5.41
N PRO A 71 -19.32 -2.39 5.28
CA PRO A 71 -20.35 -2.77 6.25
C PRO A 71 -20.95 -4.18 6.07
N ASP A 72 -20.89 -4.81 4.87
CA ASP A 72 -21.89 -5.83 4.47
C ASP A 72 -21.35 -7.25 4.15
N GLY A 73 -20.13 -7.58 4.58
CA GLY A 73 -19.77 -8.97 4.92
C GLY A 73 -18.97 -9.78 3.87
N ALA A 74 -19.16 -9.58 2.56
CA ALA A 74 -18.27 -10.17 1.53
C ALA A 74 -16.83 -9.63 1.66
N GLU A 75 -16.73 -8.43 2.22
CA GLU A 75 -15.51 -7.67 2.39
C GLU A 75 -14.61 -8.26 3.47
N HIS A 76 -15.17 -9.02 4.42
CA HIS A 76 -14.38 -9.68 5.46
C HIS A 76 -13.32 -10.64 4.90
N GLU A 77 -13.51 -11.27 3.73
CA GLU A 77 -12.47 -12.12 3.15
C GLU A 77 -11.31 -11.32 2.55
N ASN A 78 -11.60 -10.27 1.77
CA ASN A 78 -10.56 -9.42 1.20
C ASN A 78 -9.80 -8.65 2.29
N THR A 79 -10.52 -8.11 3.30
CA THR A 79 -9.90 -7.54 4.52
C THR A 79 -8.97 -8.56 5.18
N ARG A 80 -9.44 -9.81 5.42
CA ARG A 80 -8.60 -10.85 6.05
C ARG A 80 -7.36 -11.16 5.23
N ARG A 81 -7.45 -11.17 3.91
CA ARG A 81 -6.32 -11.42 3.00
C ARG A 81 -5.34 -10.23 2.98
N ALA A 82 -5.82 -8.99 2.90
CA ALA A 82 -4.99 -7.78 2.98
C ALA A 82 -4.26 -7.68 4.32
N LEU A 83 -4.94 -7.94 5.43
CA LEU A 83 -4.32 -8.01 6.77
C LEU A 83 -3.27 -9.13 6.87
N ARG A 84 -3.52 -10.29 6.25
CA ARG A 84 -2.54 -11.38 6.18
C ARG A 84 -1.32 -10.95 5.37
N PHE A 85 -1.53 -10.29 4.23
CA PHE A 85 -0.46 -9.74 3.41
C PHE A 85 0.38 -8.72 4.19
N ALA A 86 -0.25 -7.76 4.90
CA ALA A 86 0.44 -6.78 5.74
C ALA A 86 1.31 -7.44 6.82
N ARG A 87 0.81 -8.48 7.49
CA ARG A 87 1.58 -9.25 8.47
C ARG A 87 2.78 -9.97 7.85
N GLN A 88 2.59 -10.62 6.71
CA GLN A 88 3.68 -11.30 5.99
C GLN A 88 4.72 -10.29 5.49
N LEU A 89 4.26 -9.15 4.98
CA LEU A 89 5.11 -8.07 4.50
C LEU A 89 6.00 -7.55 5.64
N ARG A 90 5.42 -7.30 6.82
CA ARG A 90 6.16 -6.88 8.03
C ARG A 90 7.27 -7.86 8.40
N VAL A 91 6.95 -9.16 8.44
CA VAL A 91 7.93 -10.19 8.80
C VAL A 91 9.04 -10.31 7.76
N ARG A 92 8.69 -10.27 6.46
CA ARG A 92 9.65 -10.46 5.38
C ARG A 92 10.55 -9.24 5.13
N SER A 93 10.02 -8.03 5.32
CA SER A 93 10.78 -6.79 5.12
C SER A 93 11.59 -6.38 6.35
N GLY A 94 11.15 -6.77 7.55
CA GLY A 94 11.68 -6.24 8.81
C GLY A 94 11.33 -4.77 9.05
N LEU A 95 10.47 -4.18 8.21
CA LEU A 95 10.07 -2.77 8.29
C LEU A 95 8.71 -2.63 8.98
N PRO A 96 8.45 -1.49 9.63
CA PRO A 96 7.10 -1.12 10.06
C PRO A 96 6.13 -1.13 8.88
N VAL A 97 4.93 -1.67 9.12
CA VAL A 97 3.83 -1.67 8.15
C VAL A 97 2.63 -0.98 8.77
N TYR A 98 2.07 0.00 8.09
CA TYR A 98 0.88 0.73 8.51
C TYR A 98 -0.30 0.37 7.59
N GLU A 99 -1.48 0.25 8.18
CA GLU A 99 -2.71 -0.11 7.47
C GLU A 99 -3.56 1.14 7.25
N VAL A 100 -4.06 1.34 6.03
CA VAL A 100 -4.94 2.46 5.66
C VAL A 100 -6.29 1.91 5.23
N ASP A 101 -7.37 2.56 5.66
CA ASP A 101 -8.73 2.18 5.30
C ASP A 101 -9.06 2.64 3.87
N GLU A 102 -9.33 1.71 2.96
CA GLU A 102 -9.34 1.91 1.50
C GLU A 102 -10.65 2.42 0.89
N ARG A 103 -11.66 2.80 1.70
CA ARG A 103 -13.10 2.94 1.34
C ARG A 103 -13.49 3.59 0.00
N TYR A 104 -12.63 4.33 -0.68
CA TYR A 104 -12.95 5.04 -1.93
C TYR A 104 -11.87 5.03 -3.03
N SER A 105 -10.71 4.39 -2.80
CA SER A 105 -9.52 4.58 -3.64
C SER A 105 -9.65 4.03 -5.08
N THR A 106 -10.34 2.91 -5.28
CA THR A 106 -10.45 2.27 -6.60
C THR A 106 -11.39 3.04 -7.55
N THR A 107 -12.49 3.60 -7.02
CA THR A 107 -13.45 4.38 -7.80
C THR A 107 -12.84 5.69 -8.28
N GLU A 108 -12.03 6.34 -7.43
CA GLU A 108 -11.30 7.57 -7.77
C GLU A 108 -10.21 7.31 -8.83
N ALA A 109 -9.46 6.20 -8.70
CA ALA A 109 -8.42 5.82 -9.67
C ALA A 109 -8.99 5.55 -11.07
N LEU A 110 -10.14 4.87 -11.16
CA LEU A 110 -10.82 4.58 -12.43
C LEU A 110 -11.43 5.84 -13.06
N ALA A 111 -12.00 6.75 -12.25
CA ALA A 111 -12.54 8.02 -12.73
C ALA A 111 -11.48 8.94 -13.35
N ALA A 112 -10.22 8.81 -12.94
CA ALA A 112 -9.10 9.59 -13.45
C ALA A 112 -8.53 9.09 -14.80
N GLY A 113 -9.04 7.97 -15.34
CA GLY A 113 -8.54 7.41 -16.62
C GLY A 113 -7.13 6.82 -16.52
N ALA A 114 -6.73 6.36 -15.34
CA ALA A 114 -5.40 5.81 -15.11
C ALA A 114 -5.12 4.60 -16.01
N ARG A 115 -3.95 4.58 -16.66
CA ARG A 115 -3.49 3.42 -17.46
C ARG A 115 -3.20 2.18 -16.62
N ASP A 116 -2.84 2.39 -15.35
CA ASP A 116 -2.59 1.32 -14.37
C ASP A 116 -3.34 1.66 -13.07
N ALA A 117 -4.58 1.14 -12.98
CA ALA A 117 -5.51 1.51 -11.91
C ALA A 117 -5.03 1.05 -10.52
N ASP A 118 -4.39 -0.13 -10.40
CA ASP A 118 -3.94 -0.62 -9.09
C ASP A 118 -2.77 0.23 -8.56
N ALA A 119 -1.81 0.59 -9.43
CA ALA A 119 -0.70 1.44 -9.03
C ALA A 119 -1.17 2.88 -8.68
N ALA A 120 -2.20 3.37 -9.38
CA ALA A 120 -2.84 4.64 -9.04
C ALA A 120 -3.56 4.56 -7.67
N ALA A 121 -4.28 3.48 -7.40
CA ALA A 121 -4.91 3.26 -6.09
C ALA A 121 -3.87 3.21 -4.96
N ALA A 122 -2.75 2.52 -5.15
CA ALA A 122 -1.63 2.53 -4.20
C ALA A 122 -1.09 3.94 -3.92
N ALA A 123 -1.04 4.81 -4.94
CA ALA A 123 -0.62 6.20 -4.75
C ALA A 123 -1.66 7.00 -3.94
N ILE A 124 -2.95 6.84 -4.23
CA ILE A 124 -4.03 7.48 -3.46
C ILE A 124 -3.99 7.06 -1.98
N ILE A 125 -3.84 5.77 -1.72
CA ILE A 125 -3.68 5.21 -0.36
C ILE A 125 -2.50 5.87 0.35
N LEU A 126 -1.37 6.00 -0.34
CA LEU A 126 -0.18 6.59 0.24
C LEU A 126 -0.34 8.09 0.51
N GLU A 127 -0.94 8.85 -0.41
CA GLU A 127 -1.20 10.27 -0.17
C GLU A 127 -2.14 10.50 1.00
N GLN A 128 -3.21 9.71 1.12
CA GLN A 128 -4.11 9.76 2.28
C GLN A 128 -3.35 9.52 3.59
N PHE A 129 -2.49 8.51 3.62
CA PHE A 129 -1.63 8.24 4.76
C PHE A 129 -0.72 9.42 5.08
N LEU A 130 0.03 9.93 4.09
CA LEU A 130 1.00 11.02 4.30
C LEU A 130 0.31 12.30 4.78
N ARG A 131 -0.88 12.63 4.24
CA ARG A 131 -1.69 13.77 4.69
C ARG A 131 -2.18 13.64 6.13
N SER A 132 -2.39 12.42 6.61
CA SER A 132 -2.77 12.17 8.01
C SER A 132 -1.61 12.35 9.00
N LEU A 133 -0.36 12.46 8.52
CA LEU A 133 0.84 12.69 9.34
C LEU A 133 1.16 14.17 9.55
N ALA A 134 0.35 15.06 8.97
CA ALA A 134 0.52 16.51 8.93
C ALA A 134 -0.20 17.21 10.09
#